data_AF-A0A924FY64-F1
#
_entry.id   AF-A0A924FY64-F1
#
_cell.length_a   1.000
_cell.length_b   1.000
_cell.length_c   1.000
_cell.angle_alpha   90.00
_cell.angle_beta   90.00
_cell.angle_gamma   90.00
#
_symmetry.space_group_name_H-M   'P 1'
#
loop_
_entity.id
_entity.type
_entity.pdbx_description
1 polymer ?
#
loop_
_entity_poly.entity_id
_entity_poly.type
_entity_poly.pdbx_seq_one_letter_code
_entity_poly.pdbx_strand_id
1 'polypeptide(L)'
;MKKPQPSHVNLKSFGEFNKYIMGLGAAAFLYFDKFELSGYAAIRTAGTVFSALAVIIGIITMSALGRIHGEEIDYELEKDHSKLFLFKFVSRALVVELIALLFAMVLAGSLSLIKIWK
;
A
#
# COMPACT_ATOMS: atom_id res chain seq x y z
N MET A 1 -9.45 20.11 -32.63
CA MET A 1 -9.01 19.75 -31.27
C MET A 1 -9.13 18.24 -31.14
N LYS A 2 -8.01 17.52 -30.94
CA LYS A 2 -8.07 16.08 -30.62
C LYS A 2 -8.73 15.95 -29.25
N LYS A 3 -9.70 15.04 -29.12
CA LYS A 3 -10.29 14.71 -27.82
C LYS A 3 -9.17 14.13 -26.93
N PRO A 4 -9.06 14.53 -25.65
CA PRO A 4 -8.15 13.89 -24.72
C PRO A 4 -8.49 12.39 -24.70
N GLN A 5 -7.49 11.56 -25.00
CA GLN A 5 -7.67 10.12 -24.91
C GLN A 5 -7.77 9.74 -23.43
N PRO A 6 -8.75 8.93 -23.03
CA PRO A 6 -8.84 8.47 -21.65
C PRO A 6 -7.59 7.66 -21.32
N SER A 7 -6.92 8.06 -20.23
CA SER A 7 -5.78 7.34 -19.66
C SER A 7 -6.03 5.83 -19.62
N HIS A 8 -5.10 5.03 -20.15
CA HIS A 8 -5.11 3.57 -19.97
C HIS A 8 -4.98 3.15 -18.50
N VAL A 9 -4.66 4.08 -17.60
CA VAL A 9 -4.47 3.86 -16.18
C VAL A 9 -5.41 4.75 -15.37
N ASN A 10 -6.45 4.15 -14.79
CA ASN A 10 -7.35 4.88 -13.91
C ASN A 10 -6.67 5.18 -12.56
N LEU A 11 -6.04 6.34 -12.45
CA LEU A 11 -5.36 6.81 -11.24
C LEU A 11 -6.29 6.98 -10.05
N LYS A 12 -7.58 7.26 -10.30
CA LYS A 12 -8.60 7.28 -9.26
C LYS A 12 -8.75 5.88 -8.66
N SER A 13 -8.84 4.84 -9.49
CA SER A 13 -8.87 3.45 -9.01
C SER A 13 -7.61 3.06 -8.24
N PHE A 14 -6.43 3.53 -8.68
CA PHE A 14 -5.18 3.30 -7.93
C PHE A 14 -5.17 4.01 -6.58
N GLY A 15 -5.63 5.26 -6.52
CA GLY A 15 -5.75 6.01 -5.27
C GLY A 15 -6.71 5.35 -4.29
N GLU A 16 -7.87 4.88 -4.75
CA GLU A 16 -8.84 4.17 -3.92
C GLU A 16 -8.30 2.82 -3.42
N PHE A 17 -7.65 2.05 -4.30
CA PHE A 17 -6.99 0.81 -3.91
C PHE A 17 -5.93 1.05 -2.82
N ASN A 18 -5.10 2.07 -2.98
CA ASN A 18 -4.04 2.41 -2.03
C ASN A 18 -4.61 2.81 -0.67
N LYS A 19 -5.66 3.64 -0.63
CA LYS A 19 -6.36 3.99 0.62
C LYS A 19 -6.85 2.75 1.35
N TYR A 20 -7.43 1.80 0.63
CA TYR A 20 -7.94 0.56 1.20
C TYR A 20 -6.82 -0.29 1.81
N ILE A 21 -5.72 -0.50 1.08
CA ILE A 21 -4.55 -1.26 1.55
C ILE A 21 -3.92 -0.61 2.78
N MET A 22 -3.75 0.71 2.78
CA MET A 22 -3.25 1.48 3.92
C MET A 22 -4.16 1.31 5.16
N GLY A 23 -5.48 1.34 4.96
CA GLY A 23 -6.47 1.08 6.02
C GLY A 23 -6.35 -0.32 6.63
N LEU A 24 -6.17 -1.34 5.78
CA LEU A 24 -5.90 -2.71 6.22
C LEU A 24 -4.57 -2.82 6.98
N GLY A 25 -3.51 -2.15 6.52
CA GLY A 25 -2.23 -2.08 7.22
C GLY A 25 -2.36 -1.46 8.62
N ALA A 26 -3.12 -0.37 8.75
CA ALA A 26 -3.38 0.25 10.05
C ALA A 26 -4.18 -0.67 10.99
N ALA A 27 -5.19 -1.37 10.47
CA ALA A 27 -5.95 -2.34 11.25
C ALA A 27 -5.08 -3.52 11.71
N ALA A 28 -4.23 -4.05 10.83
CA ALA A 28 -3.28 -5.12 11.16
C ALA A 28 -2.27 -4.66 12.23
N PHE A 29 -1.76 -3.43 12.12
CA PHE A 29 -0.88 -2.84 13.12
C PHE A 29 -1.53 -2.85 14.52
N LEU A 30 -2.77 -2.34 14.64
CA LEU A 30 -3.51 -2.32 15.89
C LEU A 30 -3.79 -3.74 16.44
N TYR A 31 -4.00 -4.71 15.56
CA TYR A 31 -4.20 -6.11 15.94
C TYR A 31 -2.93 -6.70 16.58
N PHE A 32 -1.77 -6.52 15.95
CA PHE A 32 -0.51 -7.01 16.48
C PHE A 32 -0.13 -6.33 17.79
N ASP A 33 -0.30 -5.02 17.88
CA ASP A 33 0.03 -4.24 19.09
C ASP A 33 -0.70 -4.77 20.34
N LYS A 34 -1.99 -5.14 20.18
CA LYS A 34 -2.83 -5.67 21.26
C LYS A 34 -2.53 -7.11 21.67
N PHE A 35 -1.68 -7.84 20.96
CA PHE A 35 -1.37 -9.23 21.28
C PHE A 35 -0.25 -9.29 22.34
N GLU A 36 -0.56 -9.57 23.60
CA GLU A 36 0.42 -9.50 24.71
C GLU A 36 1.05 -10.86 25.11
N LEU A 37 0.82 -11.92 24.32
CA LEU A 37 1.36 -13.25 24.64
C LEU A 37 2.90 -13.27 24.53
N SER A 38 3.55 -13.33 25.70
CA SER A 38 5.01 -13.25 25.88
C SER A 38 5.83 -14.29 25.09
N GLY A 39 5.26 -15.44 24.77
CA GLY A 39 5.92 -16.49 23.97
C GLY A 39 6.06 -16.19 22.47
N TYR A 40 5.41 -15.14 21.94
CA TYR A 40 5.34 -14.88 20.50
C TYR A 40 5.77 -13.45 20.12
N ALA A 41 6.61 -12.82 20.95
CA ALA A 41 7.08 -11.45 20.74
C ALA A 41 7.71 -11.23 19.35
N ALA A 42 8.47 -12.21 18.84
CA ALA A 42 9.10 -12.10 17.52
C ALA A 42 8.08 -12.01 16.38
N ILE A 43 7.03 -12.83 16.40
CA ILE A 43 5.97 -12.85 15.38
C ILE A 43 5.18 -11.54 15.43
N ARG A 44 4.86 -11.07 16.64
CA ARG A 44 4.20 -9.79 16.86
C ARG A 44 5.00 -8.63 16.30
N THR A 45 6.26 -8.49 16.73
CA THR A 45 7.13 -7.39 16.30
C THR A 45 7.31 -7.40 14.78
N ALA A 46 7.53 -8.57 14.17
CA ALA A 46 7.60 -8.68 12.72
C ALA A 46 6.30 -8.24 12.04
N GLY A 47 5.15 -8.70 12.54
CA GLY A 47 3.83 -8.32 12.02
C GLY A 47 3.55 -6.82 12.11
N THR A 48 3.89 -6.21 13.25
CA THR A 48 3.80 -4.77 13.48
C THR A 48 4.68 -4.00 12.48
N VAL A 49 5.93 -4.44 12.28
CA VAL A 49 6.87 -3.80 11.34
C VAL A 49 6.35 -3.87 9.91
N PHE A 50 5.90 -5.04 9.44
CA PHE A 50 5.36 -5.20 8.09
C PHE A 50 4.09 -4.37 7.88
N SER A 51 3.21 -4.30 8.89
CA SER A 51 2.00 -3.47 8.85
C SER A 51 2.33 -1.98 8.78
N ALA A 52 3.29 -1.52 9.59
CA ALA A 52 3.75 -0.13 9.58
C ALA A 52 4.40 0.26 8.24
N LEU A 53 5.21 -0.64 7.67
CA LEU A 53 5.82 -0.43 6.35
C LEU A 53 4.76 -0.28 5.27
N ALA A 54 3.72 -1.12 5.25
CA ALA A 54 2.63 -1.00 4.31
C ALA A 54 1.96 0.39 4.40
N VAL A 55 1.65 0.86 5.62
CA VAL A 55 1.05 2.18 5.84
C VAL A 55 1.95 3.32 5.37
N ILE A 56 3.24 3.29 5.72
CA ILE A 56 4.20 4.34 5.34
C ILE A 56 4.34 4.43 3.82
N ILE A 57 4.44 3.28 3.13
CA ILE A 57 4.54 3.23 1.67
C ILE A 57 3.25 3.75 1.04
N GLY A 58 2.08 3.41 1.59
CA GLY A 58 0.78 3.92 1.15
C GLY A 58 0.70 5.45 1.23
N ILE A 59 1.17 6.05 2.34
CA ILE A 59 1.23 7.52 2.49
C ILE A 59 2.13 8.17 1.44
N ILE A 60 3.34 7.62 1.24
CA ILE A 60 4.30 8.13 0.23
C ILE A 60 3.67 8.05 -1.16
N THR A 61 3.02 6.93 -1.47
CA THR A 61 2.36 6.68 -2.74
C THR A 61 1.18 7.64 -2.98
N MET A 62 0.34 7.91 -1.97
CA MET A 62 -0.73 8.90 -2.08
C MET A 62 -0.20 10.31 -2.32
N SER A 63 0.90 10.69 -1.67
CA SER A 63 1.56 11.99 -1.89
C SER A 63 2.06 12.12 -3.33
N ALA A 64 2.65 11.06 -3.88
CA ALA A 64 3.06 11.02 -5.28
C ALA A 64 1.85 11.03 -6.24
N LEU A 65 0.82 10.22 -5.99
CA LEU A 65 -0.42 10.19 -6.78
C LEU A 65 -1.14 11.54 -6.80
N GLY A 66 -1.18 12.26 -5.67
CA GLY A 66 -1.77 13.60 -5.58
C GLY A 66 -1.08 14.61 -6.50
N ARG A 67 0.23 14.46 -6.75
CA ARG A 67 0.97 15.27 -7.72
C ARG A 67 0.65 14.89 -9.17
N ILE A 68 0.25 13.64 -9.41
CA ILE A 68 -0.16 13.16 -10.74
C ILE A 68 -1.62 13.59 -11.07
N HIS A 69 -2.48 13.74 -10.06
CA HIS A 69 -3.91 14.06 -10.23
C HIS A 69 -4.22 15.53 -10.53
N GLY A 70 -3.25 16.44 -10.42
CA GLY A 70 -3.43 17.88 -10.63
C GLY A 70 -3.41 18.34 -12.09
N GLU A 71 -3.03 17.46 -13.02
CA GLU A 71 -3.00 17.75 -14.45
C GLU A 71 -3.72 16.60 -15.17
N GLU A 72 -4.74 16.91 -15.98
CA GLU A 72 -5.31 15.96 -16.92
C GLU A 72 -4.15 15.35 -17.72
N ILE A 73 -3.90 14.04 -17.54
CA ILE A 73 -2.76 13.39 -18.18
C ILE A 73 -3.16 13.18 -19.63
N ASP A 74 -2.84 14.16 -20.45
CA ASP A 74 -2.80 13.99 -21.89
C ASP A 74 -1.58 13.13 -22.21
N TYR A 75 -1.82 11.84 -22.44
CA TYR A 75 -0.77 10.91 -22.84
C TYR A 75 -0.25 11.22 -24.26
N GLU A 76 -0.82 12.15 -25.04
CA GLU A 76 -0.12 12.64 -26.24
C GLU A 76 1.11 13.53 -25.90
N LEU A 77 1.23 13.98 -24.65
CA LEU A 77 2.43 14.58 -24.06
C LEU A 77 3.35 13.54 -23.36
N GLU A 78 3.17 12.22 -23.59
CA GLU A 78 3.94 11.08 -23.04
C GLU A 78 5.47 11.14 -23.20
N LYS A 79 6.02 12.17 -23.85
CA LYS A 79 7.45 12.45 -23.88
C LYS A 79 7.98 13.10 -22.59
N ASP A 80 7.13 13.44 -21.64
CA ASP A 80 7.56 13.94 -20.33
C ASP A 80 8.06 12.79 -19.44
N HIS A 81 9.33 12.45 -19.60
CA HIS A 81 10.04 11.39 -18.88
C HIS A 81 9.85 11.43 -17.35
N SER A 82 9.59 12.61 -16.78
CA SER A 82 9.38 12.82 -15.34
C SER A 82 8.12 12.14 -14.82
N LYS A 83 7.00 12.24 -15.55
CA LYS A 83 5.71 11.63 -15.17
C LYS A 83 5.74 10.12 -15.30
N LEU A 84 6.43 9.62 -16.33
CA LEU A 84 6.61 8.18 -16.57
C LEU A 84 7.49 7.53 -15.48
N PHE A 85 8.50 8.26 -14.97
CA PHE A 85 9.28 7.83 -13.82
C PHE A 85 8.43 7.77 -12.54
N LEU A 86 7.63 8.82 -12.27
CA LEU A 86 6.76 8.87 -11.09
C LEU A 86 5.74 7.73 -11.10
N PHE A 87 5.16 7.43 -12.26
CA PHE A 87 4.22 6.32 -12.42
C PHE A 87 4.87 4.95 -12.16
N LYS A 88 6.08 4.71 -12.71
CA LYS A 88 6.85 3.48 -12.43
C LYS A 88 7.20 3.36 -10.95
N PHE A 89 7.57 4.47 -10.31
CA PHE A 89 7.85 4.51 -8.87
C PHE A 89 6.60 4.15 -8.06
N VAL A 90 5.47 4.81 -8.32
CA VAL A 90 4.18 4.54 -7.67
C VAL A 90 3.77 3.08 -7.82
N SER A 91 3.86 2.54 -9.04
CA SER A 91 3.51 1.13 -9.30
C SER A 91 4.38 0.16 -8.51
N ARG A 92 5.70 0.39 -8.46
CA ARG A 92 6.61 -0.43 -7.66
C ARG A 92 6.36 -0.30 -6.16
N ALA A 93 6.11 0.91 -5.68
CA ALA A 93 5.79 1.16 -4.27
C ALA A 93 4.54 0.39 -3.85
N LEU A 94 3.47 0.43 -4.65
CA LEU A 94 2.24 -0.34 -4.41
C LEU A 94 2.49 -1.86 -4.34
N VAL A 95 3.38 -2.39 -5.17
CA VAL A 95 3.74 -3.81 -5.14
C VAL A 95 4.46 -4.15 -3.82
N VAL A 96 5.41 -3.32 -3.39
CA VAL A 96 6.13 -3.53 -2.12
C VAL A 96 5.18 -3.43 -0.92
N GLU A 97 4.27 -2.45 -0.94
CA GLU A 97 3.22 -2.28 0.06
C GLU A 97 2.33 -3.52 0.17
N LEU A 98 1.87 -4.04 -0.97
CA LEU A 98 1.05 -5.25 -1.02
C LEU A 98 1.79 -6.47 -0.46
N ILE A 99 3.07 -6.65 -0.79
CA ILE A 99 3.89 -7.74 -0.28
C ILE A 99 4.06 -7.61 1.25
N ALA A 100 4.34 -6.42 1.76
CA ALA A 100 4.46 -6.18 3.20
C ALA A 100 3.15 -6.52 3.92
N LEU A 101 2.00 -6.10 3.36
CA LEU A 101 0.70 -6.41 3.94
C LEU A 101 0.39 -7.92 3.91
N LEU A 102 0.79 -8.64 2.85
CA LEU A 102 0.65 -10.10 2.79
C LEU A 102 1.42 -10.80 3.92
N PHE A 103 2.66 -10.40 4.19
CA PHE A 103 3.42 -10.94 5.31
C PHE A 103 2.74 -10.62 6.65
N ALA A 104 2.25 -9.39 6.83
CA ALA A 104 1.49 -9.02 8.01
C ALA A 104 0.24 -9.91 8.18
N MET A 105 -0.52 -10.18 7.12
CA MET A 105 -1.69 -11.06 7.19
C MET A 105 -1.33 -12.50 7.58
N VAL A 106 -0.25 -13.06 7.01
CA VAL A 106 0.22 -14.43 7.33
C VAL A 106 0.62 -14.54 8.80
N LEU A 107 1.35 -13.54 9.32
CA LEU A 107 1.74 -13.50 10.73
C LEU A 107 0.51 -13.34 11.65
N ALA A 108 -0.48 -12.54 11.23
CA ALA A 108 -1.71 -12.33 12.00
C ALA A 108 -2.56 -13.60 12.07
N GLY A 109 -2.71 -14.31 10.94
CA GLY A 109 -3.36 -15.61 10.87
C GLY A 109 -2.66 -16.65 11.73
N SER A 110 -1.33 -16.68 11.72
CA SER A 110 -0.53 -17.56 12.57
C SER A 110 -0.79 -17.31 14.06
N LEU A 111 -0.78 -16.03 14.49
CA LEU A 111 -1.12 -15.66 15.87
C LEU A 111 -2.57 -16.02 16.25
N SER A 112 -3.51 -15.84 15.33
CA SER A 112 -4.92 -16.17 15.56
C SER A 112 -5.11 -17.67 15.82
N LEU A 113 -4.50 -18.53 15.00
CA LEU A 113 -4.51 -19.98 15.21
C LEU A 113 -3.88 -20.34 16.56
N ILE A 114 -2.74 -19.75 16.91
CA ILE A 114 -2.10 -20.00 18.21
C ILE A 114 -3.02 -19.69 19.39
N LYS A 115 -3.83 -18.63 19.31
CA LYS A 115 -4.77 -18.24 20.37
C LYS A 115 -5.99 -19.15 20.46
N ILE A 116 -6.44 -19.75 19.37
CA ILE A 116 -7.57 -20.70 19.37
C ILE A 116 -7.18 -22.04 20.04
N TRP A 117 -5.91 -22.42 19.94
CA TRP A 117 -5.40 -23.71 20.44
C TRP A 117 -4.78 -23.62 21.86
N LYS A 118 -4.89 -22.46 22.53
CA LYS A 118 -4.53 -22.25 23.94
C LYS A 118 -5.79 -21.99 24.76
#